data_AF-A0A5J4RTW8-F1
#
_entry.id   AF-A0A5J4RTW8-F1
#
_cell.length_a   1.000
_cell.length_b   1.000
_cell.length_c   1.000
_cell.angle_alpha   90.00
_cell.angle_beta   90.00
_cell.angle_gamma   90.00
#
_symmetry.space_group_name_H-M   'P 1'
#
loop_
_entity.id
_entity.type
_entity.pdbx_description
1 polymer ?
#
loop_
_entity_poly.entity_id
_entity_poly.type
_entity_poly.pdbx_seq_one_letter_code
_entity_poly.pdbx_strand_id
1 'polypeptide(L)'
;MEKEVILKSRSRRDFLKNSAALAAVAAMGPLTSFSYYPQKGKLGNVKINGIQIGAVSFVDEGIKEVLDIVEKQGAMNTLFLTTFTYGRGLAGRQMPGDIFPDHGSKESDEKTYHGGNYAIPHPEFYKNTVLKETRAPEHGNFDILASVIPEARKRGMKVFASVEDQWRSDVPGISDLFEINLQGRKASTLCLFNPDVREFWKGLVADLCSSYDIDGILFFNERNGPFLSALGASHFQSIDSSRATCFCDHHKKAAEKHGINFERAKEGYKKLDLFVQASLKDERPSDGYYVEFQRLLLEYPEITAYDQLFDFAKHQVLKDVYSVAKSINKRLQVGFHIEHVNSFNPFYRATRSYEELASMADFLKVVVYNNCGGERYARFIRNVGSTVFRDVPPEELRRFNNHLLNYSENEATLDKLPEAGLSADYVFREAQRAIAGVKGKCLILPGIDVNIPTGENSKKASPEDTYAATLAAYKAGSDGVILSRKYSEMFLSNLKAAGRAVREGTKE
;
A
#
# COMPACT_ATOMS: atom_id res chain seq x y z
N MET A 1 -18.90 -58.67 25.56
CA MET A 1 -17.95 -59.24 24.58
C MET A 1 -17.15 -58.08 24.00
N GLU A 2 -16.08 -57.72 24.69
CA GLU A 2 -15.06 -56.78 24.24
C GLU A 2 -14.34 -57.36 23.01
N LYS A 3 -14.03 -56.50 22.04
CA LYS A 3 -13.06 -56.81 20.98
C LYS A 3 -11.89 -55.86 21.14
N GLU A 4 -10.78 -56.40 21.63
CA GLU A 4 -9.44 -55.79 21.58
C GLU A 4 -9.04 -55.48 20.13
N VAL A 5 -8.49 -54.29 19.92
CA VAL A 5 -7.73 -53.96 18.72
C VAL A 5 -6.25 -53.93 19.10
N ILE A 6 -5.51 -54.90 18.58
CA ILE A 6 -4.07 -55.06 18.76
C ILE A 6 -3.33 -53.98 17.95
N LEU A 7 -2.60 -53.10 18.64
CA LEU A 7 -1.62 -52.17 18.04
C LEU A 7 -0.30 -52.91 17.79
N LYS A 8 0.06 -53.11 16.52
CA LYS A 8 1.39 -53.62 16.12
C LYS A 8 2.47 -52.56 16.38
N SER A 9 3.46 -52.90 17.20
CA SER A 9 4.67 -52.10 17.45
C SER A 9 5.55 -51.99 16.19
N ARG A 10 5.90 -50.77 15.77
CA ARG A 10 6.91 -50.53 14.72
C ARG A 10 8.31 -50.76 15.30
N SER A 11 9.21 -51.39 14.54
CA SER A 11 10.52 -51.80 15.01
C SER A 11 11.54 -50.65 15.02
N ARG A 12 12.54 -50.71 15.92
CA ARG A 12 13.66 -49.75 16.01
C ARG A 12 14.44 -49.59 14.69
N ARG A 13 14.35 -50.54 13.76
CA ARG A 13 14.98 -50.47 12.43
C ARG A 13 14.30 -49.48 11.49
N ASP A 14 12.98 -49.29 11.63
CA ASP A 14 12.22 -48.35 10.80
C ASP A 14 12.43 -46.90 11.24
N PHE A 15 12.68 -46.70 12.54
CA PHE A 15 13.07 -45.38 13.08
C PHE A 15 14.45 -44.96 12.55
N LEU A 16 15.46 -45.83 12.63
CA LEU A 16 16.83 -45.52 12.20
C LEU A 16 16.95 -45.28 10.69
N LYS A 17 16.15 -45.96 9.85
CA LYS A 17 16.12 -45.68 8.41
C LYS A 17 15.53 -44.30 8.08
N ASN A 18 14.54 -43.84 8.86
CA ASN A 18 13.96 -42.52 8.67
C ASN A 18 14.84 -41.40 9.28
N SER A 19 15.65 -41.69 10.29
CA SER A 19 16.61 -40.74 10.86
C SER A 19 17.81 -40.47 9.94
N ALA A 20 18.24 -41.48 9.15
CA ALA A 20 19.37 -41.32 8.22
C ALA A 20 19.03 -40.45 6.99
N ALA A 21 17.76 -40.40 6.57
CA ALA A 21 17.30 -39.51 5.49
C ALA A 21 17.24 -38.03 5.90
N LEU A 22 17.13 -37.73 7.20
CA LEU A 22 17.11 -36.37 7.75
C LEU A 22 18.51 -35.81 8.05
N ALA A 23 19.51 -36.67 8.28
CA ALA A 23 20.88 -36.24 8.56
C ALA A 23 21.67 -35.83 7.30
N ALA A 24 21.25 -36.27 6.10
CA ALA A 24 21.92 -35.92 4.84
C ALA A 24 21.54 -34.53 4.29
N VAL A 25 20.52 -33.87 4.85
CA VAL A 25 20.07 -32.53 4.42
C VAL A 25 20.80 -31.40 5.18
N ALA A 26 21.48 -31.71 6.29
CA ALA A 26 22.15 -30.73 7.15
C ALA A 26 23.64 -30.48 6.80
N ALA A 27 24.17 -31.07 5.72
CA ALA A 27 25.60 -31.00 5.37
C ALA A 27 25.88 -30.39 3.99
N MET A 28 25.02 -29.51 3.48
CA MET A 28 25.33 -28.66 2.34
C MET A 28 25.25 -27.19 2.77
N GLY A 29 26.38 -26.48 2.61
CA GLY A 29 26.48 -25.03 2.79
C GLY A 29 25.53 -24.23 1.90
N PRO A 30 25.55 -22.90 1.96
CA PRO A 30 24.45 -22.06 1.50
C PRO A 30 24.21 -22.23 0.00
N LEU A 31 23.16 -22.98 -0.34
CA LEU A 31 22.58 -22.99 -1.68
C LEU A 31 21.86 -21.66 -1.89
N THR A 32 22.63 -20.67 -2.35
CA THR A 32 22.10 -19.66 -3.26
C THR A 32 21.46 -20.38 -4.45
N SER A 33 20.37 -19.82 -4.98
CA SER A 33 19.50 -20.32 -6.06
C SER A 33 18.53 -21.48 -5.73
N PHE A 34 17.40 -21.11 -5.11
CA PHE A 34 16.11 -21.78 -5.36
C PHE A 34 15.29 -20.95 -6.35
N SER A 35 15.45 -21.26 -7.64
CA SER A 35 14.54 -20.79 -8.70
C SER A 35 13.33 -21.72 -8.74
N TYR A 36 12.34 -21.49 -7.89
CA TYR A 36 11.01 -22.10 -8.04
C TYR A 36 10.12 -21.10 -8.77
N TYR A 37 10.01 -21.25 -10.10
CA TYR A 37 9.02 -20.55 -10.90
C TYR A 37 7.73 -21.39 -10.94
N PRO A 38 6.64 -20.96 -10.29
CA PRO A 38 5.34 -21.54 -10.62
C PRO A 38 5.00 -21.15 -12.06
N GLN A 39 4.64 -22.14 -12.88
CA GLN A 39 4.10 -21.91 -14.22
C GLN A 39 2.88 -20.97 -14.11
N LYS A 40 2.95 -19.83 -14.81
CA LYS A 40 1.84 -18.90 -14.96
C LYS A 40 0.66 -19.63 -15.60
N GLY A 41 -0.50 -19.60 -14.92
CA GLY A 41 -1.78 -19.66 -15.62
C GLY A 41 -1.85 -18.46 -16.56
N LYS A 42 -2.02 -18.72 -17.86
CA LYS A 42 -2.09 -17.68 -18.90
C LYS A 42 -3.34 -16.79 -18.72
N LEU A 43 -3.26 -15.74 -17.91
CA LEU A 43 -4.00 -14.52 -18.20
C LEU A 43 -3.30 -13.80 -19.38
N GLY A 44 -4.08 -13.28 -20.32
CA GLY A 44 -3.67 -12.93 -21.69
C GLY A 44 -2.37 -12.13 -21.84
N ASN A 45 -1.71 -12.36 -22.98
CA ASN A 45 -0.36 -11.90 -23.38
C ASN A 45 -0.05 -10.38 -23.31
N VAL A 46 -0.94 -9.52 -22.82
CA VAL A 46 -0.76 -8.06 -22.82
C VAL A 46 -0.49 -7.56 -21.40
N LYS A 47 0.70 -7.01 -21.17
CA LYS A 47 1.11 -6.36 -19.92
C LYS A 47 0.28 -5.11 -19.62
N ILE A 48 0.00 -4.84 -18.34
CA ILE A 48 -0.71 -3.63 -17.91
C ILE A 48 0.31 -2.52 -17.64
N ASN A 49 0.45 -1.60 -18.60
CA ASN A 49 1.39 -0.48 -18.52
C ASN A 49 0.61 0.77 -18.15
N GLY A 50 0.55 1.01 -16.84
CA GLY A 50 -0.33 1.98 -16.20
C GLY A 50 0.34 3.31 -15.88
N ILE A 51 -0.44 4.40 -15.92
CA ILE A 51 -0.06 5.68 -15.33
C ILE A 51 -1.23 6.25 -14.51
N GLN A 52 -0.90 6.86 -13.37
CA GLN A 52 -1.87 7.58 -12.56
C GLN A 52 -2.05 9.02 -13.04
N ILE A 53 -3.30 9.48 -13.21
CA ILE A 53 -3.60 10.84 -13.72
C ILE A 53 -4.80 11.45 -12.98
N GLY A 54 -4.64 12.66 -12.44
CA GLY A 54 -5.72 13.42 -11.81
C GLY A 54 -6.50 14.29 -12.80
N ALA A 55 -7.71 14.70 -12.42
CA ALA A 55 -8.59 15.53 -13.27
C ALA A 55 -7.91 16.82 -13.74
N VAL A 56 -7.11 17.45 -12.87
CA VAL A 56 -6.43 18.72 -13.15
C VAL A 56 -5.55 18.67 -14.39
N SER A 57 -4.90 17.54 -14.68
CA SER A 57 -4.06 17.39 -15.87
C SER A 57 -4.86 17.53 -17.17
N PHE A 58 -6.10 17.01 -17.19
CA PHE A 58 -6.96 17.11 -18.37
C PHE A 58 -7.62 18.48 -18.52
N VAL A 59 -7.93 19.12 -17.39
CA VAL A 59 -8.48 20.49 -17.36
C VAL A 59 -7.44 21.49 -17.85
N ASP A 60 -6.19 21.34 -17.41
CA ASP A 60 -5.10 22.26 -17.74
C ASP A 60 -4.58 22.09 -19.18
N GLU A 61 -4.35 20.85 -19.60
CA GLU A 61 -3.58 20.54 -20.82
C GLU A 61 -4.46 20.04 -21.97
N GLY A 62 -5.70 19.64 -21.66
CA GLY A 62 -6.61 19.04 -22.61
C GLY A 62 -6.45 17.53 -22.75
N ILE A 63 -7.57 16.82 -22.90
CA ILE A 63 -7.62 15.34 -22.89
C ILE A 63 -6.73 14.72 -23.97
N LYS A 64 -6.83 15.21 -25.20
CA LYS A 64 -6.09 14.62 -26.34
C LYS A 64 -4.57 14.75 -26.18
N GLU A 65 -4.11 15.91 -25.72
CA GLU A 65 -2.68 16.17 -25.55
C GLU A 65 -2.08 15.27 -24.47
N VAL A 66 -2.74 15.19 -23.31
CA VAL A 66 -2.31 14.30 -22.21
C VAL A 66 -2.25 12.85 -22.69
N LEU A 67 -3.29 12.36 -23.37
CA LEU A 67 -3.31 10.97 -23.86
C LEU A 67 -2.25 10.70 -24.92
N ASP A 68 -1.96 11.65 -25.81
CA ASP A 68 -0.89 11.53 -26.81
C ASP A 68 0.49 11.46 -26.15
N ILE A 69 0.75 12.26 -25.12
CA ILE A 69 2.00 12.20 -24.34
C ILE A 69 2.14 10.85 -23.64
N VAL A 70 1.08 10.41 -22.96
CA VAL A 70 1.02 9.15 -22.21
C VAL A 70 1.28 7.95 -23.12
N GLU A 71 0.67 7.93 -24.30
CA GLU A 71 0.88 6.88 -25.31
C GLU A 71 2.30 6.92 -25.88
N LYS A 72 2.69 8.05 -26.47
CA LYS A 72 3.89 8.15 -27.31
C LYS A 72 5.17 8.18 -26.46
N GLN A 73 5.17 8.99 -25.42
CA GLN A 73 6.34 9.15 -24.56
C GLN A 73 6.40 8.07 -23.48
N GLY A 74 5.28 7.89 -22.76
CA GLY A 74 5.17 6.95 -21.66
C GLY A 74 5.06 5.48 -22.07
N ALA A 75 4.68 5.16 -23.31
CA ALA A 75 4.37 3.79 -23.75
C ALA A 75 3.32 3.09 -22.88
N MET A 76 2.39 3.88 -22.33
CA MET A 76 1.33 3.40 -21.44
C MET A 76 0.11 2.98 -22.25
N ASN A 77 -0.55 1.92 -21.81
CA ASN A 77 -1.77 1.38 -22.43
C ASN A 77 -2.97 1.38 -21.47
N THR A 78 -2.76 1.78 -20.22
CA THR A 78 -3.77 1.77 -19.17
C THR A 78 -3.71 3.07 -18.37
N LEU A 79 -4.85 3.69 -18.16
CA LEU A 79 -5.01 4.91 -17.37
C LEU A 79 -5.62 4.56 -16.02
N PHE A 80 -4.99 5.01 -14.94
CA PHE A 80 -5.52 4.96 -13.58
C PHE A 80 -5.96 6.37 -13.19
N LEU A 81 -7.22 6.69 -13.45
CA LEU A 81 -7.76 8.03 -13.28
C LEU A 81 -8.13 8.24 -11.82
N THR A 82 -7.61 9.29 -11.18
CA THR A 82 -7.98 9.64 -9.80
C THR A 82 -9.43 10.12 -9.79
N THR A 83 -10.36 9.22 -9.50
CA THR A 83 -11.80 9.45 -9.56
C THR A 83 -12.37 9.89 -8.23
N PHE A 84 -11.89 9.33 -7.11
CA PHE A 84 -12.32 9.75 -5.77
C PHE A 84 -11.10 9.92 -4.87
N THR A 85 -10.90 11.11 -4.34
CA THR A 85 -9.94 11.37 -3.27
C THR A 85 -10.13 12.77 -2.71
N TYR A 86 -9.89 12.95 -1.42
CA TYR A 86 -9.64 14.26 -0.83
C TYR A 86 -8.14 14.57 -0.65
N GLY A 87 -7.26 13.62 -0.95
CA GLY A 87 -5.81 13.74 -0.87
C GLY A 87 -5.20 14.46 -2.08
N ARG A 88 -4.55 15.59 -1.85
CA ARG A 88 -3.85 16.36 -2.90
C ARG A 88 -2.74 15.55 -3.60
N GLY A 89 -2.19 14.55 -2.92
CA GLY A 89 -1.14 13.67 -3.44
C GLY A 89 -1.52 12.91 -4.72
N LEU A 90 -2.80 12.62 -4.95
CA LEU A 90 -3.26 11.92 -6.16
C LEU A 90 -4.00 12.82 -7.16
N ALA A 91 -4.64 13.91 -6.71
CA ALA A 91 -5.51 14.71 -7.58
C ALA A 91 -5.01 16.14 -7.89
N GLY A 92 -4.25 16.78 -7.00
CA GLY A 92 -3.84 18.18 -7.20
C GLY A 92 -2.72 18.38 -8.23
N ARG A 93 -2.26 19.63 -8.40
CA ARG A 93 -1.00 19.98 -9.07
C ARG A 93 0.23 19.61 -8.23
N GLN A 94 1.41 20.06 -8.68
CA GLN A 94 2.69 19.85 -7.99
C GLN A 94 2.61 20.26 -6.51
N MET A 95 3.25 19.52 -5.60
CA MET A 95 3.29 19.84 -4.16
C MET A 95 3.83 21.26 -3.90
N PRO A 96 3.24 22.02 -2.95
CA PRO A 96 3.70 23.37 -2.66
C PRO A 96 5.18 23.37 -2.26
N GLY A 97 5.97 24.26 -2.86
CA GLY A 97 7.42 24.33 -2.64
C GLY A 97 8.26 23.46 -3.57
N ASP A 98 7.67 22.48 -4.26
CA ASP A 98 8.37 21.68 -5.26
C ASP A 98 8.35 22.33 -6.65
N ILE A 99 9.35 21.97 -7.46
CA ILE A 99 9.48 22.47 -8.84
C ILE A 99 8.41 21.84 -9.72
N PHE A 100 7.66 22.67 -10.46
CA PHE A 100 6.67 22.19 -11.42
C PHE A 100 7.31 21.40 -12.57
N PRO A 101 6.68 20.30 -13.04
CA PRO A 101 7.15 19.55 -14.19
C PRO A 101 7.12 20.41 -15.45
N ASP A 102 7.85 20.05 -16.51
CA ASP A 102 8.02 20.81 -17.76
C ASP A 102 6.76 20.89 -18.67
N HIS A 103 5.58 20.57 -18.16
CA HIS A 103 4.29 20.65 -18.83
C HIS A 103 3.14 21.06 -17.87
N GLY A 104 1.98 21.40 -18.45
CA GLY A 104 0.81 21.87 -17.71
C GLY A 104 1.00 23.21 -16.98
N SER A 105 -0.03 23.61 -16.23
CA SER A 105 -0.02 24.88 -15.51
C SER A 105 1.10 24.94 -14.46
N LYS A 106 1.74 26.10 -14.36
CA LYS A 106 2.74 26.43 -13.32
C LYS A 106 2.11 27.08 -12.09
N GLU A 107 0.79 27.12 -12.04
CA GLU A 107 0.05 27.69 -10.92
C GLU A 107 -0.22 26.62 -9.87
N SER A 108 -0.01 26.98 -8.61
CA SER A 108 -0.33 26.11 -7.48
C SER A 108 -1.83 26.16 -7.19
N ASP A 109 -2.43 24.98 -7.05
CA ASP A 109 -3.81 24.82 -6.59
C ASP A 109 -3.92 24.68 -5.06
N GLU A 110 -2.86 24.94 -4.29
CA GLU A 110 -2.85 24.75 -2.83
C GLU A 110 -4.04 25.43 -2.12
N LYS A 111 -4.40 26.63 -2.56
CA LYS A 111 -5.48 27.43 -1.97
C LYS A 111 -6.87 27.11 -2.53
N THR A 112 -6.94 26.42 -3.66
CA THR A 112 -8.18 26.15 -4.39
C THR A 112 -8.57 24.67 -4.38
N TYR A 113 -7.62 23.78 -4.06
CA TYR A 113 -7.82 22.35 -4.02
C TYR A 113 -8.81 21.96 -2.93
N HIS A 114 -9.84 21.22 -3.33
CA HIS A 114 -10.84 20.67 -2.43
C HIS A 114 -10.83 19.14 -2.46
N GLY A 115 -10.88 18.52 -3.63
CA GLY A 115 -11.01 17.07 -3.75
C GLY A 115 -12.46 16.59 -3.54
N GLY A 116 -12.64 15.28 -3.68
CA GLY A 116 -13.92 14.59 -3.66
C GLY A 116 -14.01 13.60 -4.81
N ASN A 117 -15.20 13.46 -5.38
CA ASN A 117 -15.51 12.66 -6.54
C ASN A 117 -15.43 13.50 -7.82
N TYR A 118 -14.49 13.17 -8.69
CA TYR A 118 -14.30 13.81 -9.99
C TYR A 118 -15.17 13.18 -11.09
N ALA A 119 -15.84 12.05 -10.83
CA ALA A 119 -17.00 11.57 -11.58
C ALA A 119 -18.31 12.13 -10.99
N ILE A 120 -19.40 12.15 -11.76
CA ILE A 120 -20.70 12.65 -11.29
C ILE A 120 -21.35 11.57 -10.41
N PRO A 121 -21.58 11.81 -9.10
CA PRO A 121 -22.23 10.83 -8.23
C PRO A 121 -23.71 10.66 -8.58
N HIS A 122 -24.19 9.43 -8.61
CA HIS A 122 -25.61 9.10 -8.81
C HIS A 122 -26.29 8.81 -7.45
N PRO A 123 -27.21 9.68 -6.96
CA PRO A 123 -27.70 9.64 -5.57
C PRO A 123 -28.30 8.32 -5.10
N GLU A 124 -28.86 7.52 -6.00
CA GLU A 124 -29.49 6.23 -5.71
C GLU A 124 -28.52 5.20 -5.12
N PHE A 125 -27.22 5.29 -5.42
CA PHE A 125 -26.19 4.39 -4.90
C PHE A 125 -25.75 4.75 -3.48
N TYR A 126 -25.98 5.98 -3.02
CA TYR A 126 -25.54 6.49 -1.73
C TYR A 126 -26.67 6.58 -0.68
N LYS A 127 -27.82 5.95 -0.95
CA LYS A 127 -28.99 5.99 -0.05
C LYS A 127 -28.76 5.38 1.33
N ASN A 128 -27.80 4.45 1.44
CA ASN A 128 -27.50 3.69 2.66
C ASN A 128 -26.32 4.26 3.46
N THR A 129 -25.85 5.47 3.14
CA THR A 129 -24.79 6.15 3.87
C THR A 129 -25.16 7.61 4.11
N VAL A 130 -24.67 8.19 5.19
CA VAL A 130 -24.73 9.64 5.43
C VAL A 130 -23.83 10.45 4.48
N LEU A 131 -22.83 9.82 3.85
CA LEU A 131 -21.86 10.47 2.95
C LEU A 131 -22.42 10.64 1.53
N LYS A 132 -23.18 11.71 1.30
CA LYS A 132 -23.89 11.95 0.04
C LYS A 132 -23.29 13.07 -0.81
N GLU A 133 -22.72 14.08 -0.16
CA GLU A 133 -22.21 15.29 -0.81
C GLU A 133 -20.70 15.19 -1.00
N THR A 134 -20.29 14.35 -1.95
CA THR A 134 -18.86 14.03 -2.15
C THR A 134 -18.27 14.57 -3.45
N ARG A 135 -19.05 15.25 -4.30
CA ARG A 135 -18.59 15.81 -5.58
C ARG A 135 -17.46 16.82 -5.37
N ALA A 136 -16.39 16.69 -6.17
CA ALA A 136 -15.29 17.67 -6.19
C ALA A 136 -15.75 18.98 -6.87
N PRO A 137 -15.66 20.15 -6.22
CA PRO A 137 -16.18 21.41 -6.76
C PRO A 137 -15.20 22.14 -7.71
N GLU A 138 -13.90 21.93 -7.59
CA GLU A 138 -12.86 22.80 -8.16
C GLU A 138 -12.79 22.81 -9.70
N HIS A 139 -13.39 21.84 -10.36
CA HIS A 139 -13.43 21.72 -11.84
C HIS A 139 -14.84 21.83 -12.41
N GLY A 140 -15.79 22.37 -11.62
CA GLY A 140 -17.18 22.55 -12.01
C GLY A 140 -17.83 21.24 -12.50
N ASN A 141 -18.40 21.27 -13.71
CA ASN A 141 -19.13 20.14 -14.30
C ASN A 141 -18.22 19.13 -15.01
N PHE A 142 -16.89 19.23 -14.91
CA PHE A 142 -15.99 18.28 -15.55
C PHE A 142 -16.11 16.88 -14.94
N ASP A 143 -16.68 15.94 -15.68
CA ASP A 143 -16.72 14.52 -15.32
C ASP A 143 -15.50 13.81 -15.92
N ILE A 144 -14.54 13.41 -15.07
CA ILE A 144 -13.28 12.81 -15.53
C ILE A 144 -13.51 11.51 -16.32
N LEU A 145 -14.45 10.67 -15.90
CA LEU A 145 -14.67 9.38 -16.54
C LEU A 145 -15.43 9.54 -17.86
N ALA A 146 -16.55 10.28 -17.86
CA ALA A 146 -17.34 10.52 -19.06
C ALA A 146 -16.51 11.24 -20.15
N SER A 147 -15.61 12.13 -19.75
CA SER A 147 -14.80 12.91 -20.70
C SER A 147 -13.62 12.12 -21.25
N VAL A 148 -12.92 11.34 -20.42
CA VAL A 148 -11.66 10.67 -20.83
C VAL A 148 -11.89 9.32 -21.51
N ILE A 149 -12.90 8.54 -21.10
CA ILE A 149 -13.14 7.19 -21.65
C ILE A 149 -13.25 7.19 -23.19
N PRO A 150 -14.06 8.05 -23.83
CA PRO A 150 -14.18 8.02 -25.29
C PRO A 150 -12.87 8.27 -26.04
N GLU A 151 -12.02 9.16 -25.52
CA GLU A 151 -10.72 9.48 -26.14
C GLU A 151 -9.66 8.41 -25.86
N ALA A 152 -9.72 7.76 -24.69
CA ALA A 152 -8.86 6.62 -24.34
C ALA A 152 -9.17 5.41 -25.24
N ARG A 153 -10.46 5.11 -25.48
CA ARG A 153 -10.89 4.00 -26.35
C ARG A 153 -10.41 4.15 -27.80
N LYS A 154 -10.36 5.37 -28.34
CA LYS A 154 -9.80 5.64 -29.69
C LYS A 154 -8.32 5.26 -29.82
N ARG A 155 -7.59 5.24 -28.71
CA ARG A 155 -6.18 4.84 -28.61
C ARG A 155 -5.99 3.40 -28.12
N GLY A 156 -7.08 2.64 -27.99
CA GLY A 156 -7.04 1.27 -27.45
C GLY A 156 -6.61 1.19 -25.98
N MET A 157 -6.70 2.29 -25.23
CA MET A 157 -6.31 2.32 -23.82
C MET A 157 -7.42 1.79 -22.92
N LYS A 158 -7.01 1.15 -21.84
CA LYS A 158 -7.89 0.78 -20.72
C LYS A 158 -8.02 1.92 -19.71
N VAL A 159 -9.14 2.01 -19.01
CA VAL A 159 -9.42 3.04 -18.01
C VAL A 159 -9.87 2.40 -16.70
N PHE A 160 -9.13 2.68 -15.63
CA PHE A 160 -9.44 2.26 -14.27
C PHE A 160 -9.80 3.48 -13.44
N ALA A 161 -10.89 3.40 -12.67
CA ALA A 161 -11.18 4.40 -11.65
C ALA A 161 -10.32 4.11 -10.41
N SER A 162 -9.49 5.08 -10.04
CA SER A 162 -8.69 5.05 -8.81
C SER A 162 -9.43 5.80 -7.72
N VAL A 163 -9.66 5.14 -6.59
CA VAL A 163 -10.40 5.70 -5.45
C VAL A 163 -9.57 5.56 -4.18
N GLU A 164 -9.51 6.60 -3.35
CA GLU A 164 -8.62 6.69 -2.19
C GLU A 164 -9.39 6.98 -0.89
N ASP A 165 -9.08 6.20 0.16
CA ASP A 165 -9.56 6.41 1.53
C ASP A 165 -8.81 7.57 2.21
N GLN A 166 -8.96 8.76 1.64
CA GLN A 166 -8.53 10.05 2.20
C GLN A 166 -9.73 10.97 2.23
N TRP A 167 -9.91 11.67 3.34
CA TRP A 167 -11.10 12.47 3.62
C TRP A 167 -10.77 13.85 4.15
N ARG A 168 -11.59 14.84 3.79
CA ARG A 168 -11.62 16.12 4.52
C ARG A 168 -12.58 16.04 5.69
N SER A 169 -12.30 16.84 6.71
CA SER A 169 -13.12 16.93 7.91
C SER A 169 -14.41 17.74 7.71
N ASP A 170 -14.53 18.49 6.62
CA ASP A 170 -15.68 19.35 6.30
C ASP A 170 -16.76 18.63 5.47
N VAL A 171 -16.57 17.36 5.10
CA VAL A 171 -17.58 16.57 4.37
C VAL A 171 -18.85 16.40 5.23
N PRO A 172 -20.04 16.77 4.74
CA PRO A 172 -21.28 16.63 5.50
C PRO A 172 -21.52 15.19 6.00
N GLY A 173 -21.84 15.05 7.29
CA GLY A 173 -22.10 13.76 7.95
C GLY A 173 -20.86 12.97 8.38
N ILE A 174 -19.64 13.40 8.01
CA ILE A 174 -18.42 12.62 8.29
C ILE A 174 -18.03 12.57 9.77
N SER A 175 -18.44 13.56 10.55
CA SER A 175 -17.95 13.76 11.92
C SER A 175 -18.27 12.58 12.84
N ASP A 176 -19.36 11.85 12.60
CA ASP A 176 -19.78 10.68 13.38
C ASP A 176 -19.18 9.36 12.87
N LEU A 177 -18.41 9.42 11.78
CA LEU A 177 -17.77 8.26 11.17
C LEU A 177 -16.29 8.12 11.57
N PHE A 178 -15.71 9.14 12.19
CA PHE A 178 -14.31 9.13 12.61
C PHE A 178 -14.00 8.01 13.59
N GLU A 179 -12.78 7.48 13.49
CA GLU A 179 -12.22 6.64 14.53
C GLU A 179 -12.08 7.43 15.83
N ILE A 180 -12.06 6.70 16.94
CA ILE A 180 -11.78 7.24 18.25
C ILE A 180 -10.39 6.76 18.68
N ASN A 181 -9.57 7.69 19.15
CA ASN A 181 -8.24 7.38 19.67
C ASN A 181 -8.26 6.85 21.11
N LEU A 182 -7.10 6.41 21.60
CA LEU A 182 -6.96 5.84 22.95
C LEU A 182 -7.42 6.79 24.08
N GLN A 183 -7.40 8.12 23.86
CA GLN A 183 -7.89 9.14 24.80
C GLN A 183 -9.37 9.49 24.61
N GLY A 184 -10.10 8.82 23.72
CA GLY A 184 -11.52 9.10 23.45
C GLY A 184 -11.76 10.27 22.50
N ARG A 185 -10.75 10.76 21.78
CA ARG A 185 -10.86 11.87 20.83
C ARG A 185 -11.09 11.38 19.40
N LYS A 186 -11.87 12.13 18.62
CA LYS A 186 -12.06 11.85 17.18
C LYS A 186 -10.72 11.99 16.44
N ALA A 187 -10.40 11.01 15.60
CA ALA A 187 -9.29 11.03 14.66
C ALA A 187 -9.68 11.74 13.35
N SER A 188 -8.79 11.73 12.36
CA SER A 188 -9.06 12.23 11.00
C SER A 188 -9.41 11.11 10.01
N THR A 189 -9.26 9.85 10.42
CA THR A 189 -9.55 8.64 9.64
C THR A 189 -10.90 8.05 10.04
N LEU A 190 -11.57 7.37 9.11
CA LEU A 190 -12.91 6.80 9.34
C LEU A 190 -12.86 5.39 9.93
N CYS A 191 -13.83 5.02 10.75
CA CYS A 191 -13.90 3.68 11.33
C CYS A 191 -14.35 2.64 10.31
N LEU A 192 -13.50 1.66 10.00
CA LEU A 192 -13.79 0.60 9.01
C LEU A 192 -14.91 -0.37 9.43
N PHE A 193 -15.23 -0.44 10.74
CA PHE A 193 -16.41 -1.16 11.24
C PHE A 193 -17.69 -0.33 11.28
N ASN A 194 -17.63 0.96 10.96
CA ASN A 194 -18.85 1.78 10.90
C ASN A 194 -19.64 1.38 9.63
N PRO A 195 -20.92 0.98 9.75
CA PRO A 195 -21.74 0.57 8.61
C PRO A 195 -21.81 1.63 7.51
N ASP A 196 -21.98 2.92 7.84
CA ASP A 196 -22.08 4.00 6.86
C ASP A 196 -20.81 4.16 6.02
N VAL A 197 -19.64 3.89 6.59
CA VAL A 197 -18.35 3.89 5.88
C VAL A 197 -18.30 2.73 4.88
N ARG A 198 -18.75 1.54 5.28
CA ARG A 198 -18.81 0.38 4.39
C ARG A 198 -19.85 0.55 3.28
N GLU A 199 -21.02 1.08 3.60
CA GLU A 199 -22.06 1.39 2.61
C GLU A 199 -21.59 2.47 1.64
N PHE A 200 -20.80 3.47 2.07
CA PHE A 200 -20.20 4.44 1.17
C PHE A 200 -19.30 3.77 0.13
N TRP A 201 -18.34 2.93 0.56
CA TRP A 201 -17.41 2.27 -0.38
C TRP A 201 -18.14 1.35 -1.35
N LYS A 202 -19.16 0.62 -0.88
CA LYS A 202 -20.01 -0.20 -1.75
C LYS A 202 -20.82 0.66 -2.72
N GLY A 203 -21.40 1.76 -2.26
CA GLY A 203 -22.14 2.70 -3.09
C GLY A 203 -21.27 3.34 -4.18
N LEU A 204 -20.10 3.85 -3.81
CA LEU A 204 -19.15 4.44 -4.76
C LEU A 204 -18.73 3.44 -5.83
N VAL A 205 -18.33 2.22 -5.44
CA VAL A 205 -17.93 1.19 -6.41
C VAL A 205 -19.11 0.79 -7.29
N ALA A 206 -20.30 0.65 -6.71
CA ALA A 206 -21.50 0.28 -7.47
C ALA A 206 -21.87 1.34 -8.50
N ASP A 207 -21.81 2.62 -8.13
CA ASP A 207 -22.02 3.75 -9.02
C ASP A 207 -21.02 3.73 -10.17
N LEU A 208 -19.71 3.75 -9.86
CA LEU A 208 -18.66 3.80 -10.88
C LEU A 208 -18.72 2.62 -11.86
N CYS A 209 -19.00 1.41 -11.37
CA CYS A 209 -19.06 0.19 -12.19
C CYS A 209 -20.35 0.08 -13.02
N SER A 210 -21.44 0.74 -12.61
CA SER A 210 -22.73 0.69 -13.30
C SER A 210 -22.90 1.83 -14.30
N SER A 211 -22.33 2.99 -13.97
CA SER A 211 -22.56 4.25 -14.68
C SER A 211 -21.53 4.52 -15.79
N TYR A 212 -20.37 3.85 -15.76
CA TYR A 212 -19.25 4.10 -16.69
C TYR A 212 -18.69 2.81 -17.31
N ASP A 213 -18.27 2.88 -18.57
CA ASP A 213 -17.56 1.80 -19.29
C ASP A 213 -16.07 1.75 -18.91
N ILE A 214 -15.80 1.51 -17.62
CA ILE A 214 -14.44 1.33 -17.08
C ILE A 214 -13.97 -0.13 -17.22
N ASP A 215 -12.65 -0.33 -17.22
CA ASP A 215 -12.01 -1.65 -17.19
C ASP A 215 -11.82 -2.18 -15.76
N GLY A 216 -11.90 -1.31 -14.75
CA GLY A 216 -11.67 -1.74 -13.38
C GLY A 216 -11.54 -0.64 -12.33
N ILE A 217 -11.24 -1.08 -11.10
CA ILE A 217 -11.04 -0.26 -9.91
C ILE A 217 -9.62 -0.48 -9.38
N LEU A 218 -8.95 0.61 -9.00
CA LEU A 218 -7.79 0.59 -8.13
C LEU A 218 -8.14 1.30 -6.82
N PHE A 219 -8.20 0.54 -5.72
CA PHE A 219 -8.54 1.11 -4.41
C PHE A 219 -7.30 1.34 -3.55
N PHE A 220 -7.16 2.58 -3.06
CA PHE A 220 -6.11 3.02 -2.15
C PHE A 220 -6.65 3.06 -0.72
N ASN A 221 -6.15 2.15 0.12
CA ASN A 221 -6.45 2.10 1.55
C ASN A 221 -5.15 2.10 2.36
N GLU A 222 -4.40 3.20 2.28
CA GLU A 222 -3.10 3.38 2.96
C GLU A 222 -3.32 3.68 4.44
N ARG A 223 -3.54 2.63 5.24
CA ARG A 223 -3.82 2.73 6.67
C ARG A 223 -3.08 1.67 7.46
N ASN A 224 -2.58 2.11 8.61
CA ASN A 224 -1.88 1.30 9.59
C ASN A 224 -2.77 1.09 10.82
N GLY A 225 -2.66 -0.10 11.42
CA GLY A 225 -3.38 -0.44 12.63
C GLY A 225 -2.78 0.23 13.87
N PRO A 226 -3.50 0.15 15.01
CA PRO A 226 -3.12 0.84 16.24
C PRO A 226 -1.72 0.44 16.74
N PHE A 227 -1.25 -0.78 16.48
CA PHE A 227 0.08 -1.23 16.91
C PHE A 227 1.20 -0.55 16.14
N LEU A 228 1.13 -0.58 14.80
CA LEU A 228 2.13 0.05 13.95
C LEU A 228 2.20 1.56 14.18
N SER A 229 1.04 2.19 14.34
CA SER A 229 0.95 3.62 14.69
C SER A 229 1.56 3.90 16.06
N ALA A 230 1.25 3.10 17.08
CA ALA A 230 1.77 3.31 18.43
C ALA A 230 3.30 3.22 18.49
N LEU A 231 3.89 2.25 17.78
CA LEU A 231 5.33 2.04 17.79
C LEU A 231 6.13 3.07 16.97
N GLY A 232 5.45 3.88 16.15
CA GLY A 232 6.12 4.66 15.13
C GLY A 232 6.73 3.78 14.03
N ALA A 233 6.24 2.56 13.84
CA ALA A 233 6.73 1.60 12.84
C ALA A 233 6.26 1.97 11.42
N SER A 234 6.46 3.23 11.05
CA SER A 234 6.07 3.82 9.77
C SER A 234 7.03 4.93 9.40
N HIS A 235 7.06 5.26 8.10
CA HIS A 235 7.79 6.39 7.59
C HIS A 235 6.90 7.64 7.43
N PHE A 236 5.61 7.61 7.79
CA PHE A 236 4.68 8.71 7.50
C PHE A 236 4.46 9.69 8.66
N GLN A 237 4.83 9.33 9.90
CA GLN A 237 4.34 10.03 11.09
C GLN A 237 5.48 10.39 12.06
N SER A 238 5.29 11.49 12.79
CA SER A 238 5.90 11.67 14.10
C SER A 238 5.34 10.63 15.06
N ILE A 239 6.17 10.13 15.97
CA ILE A 239 5.76 9.09 16.91
C ILE A 239 4.88 9.71 17.98
N ASP A 240 3.59 9.36 17.97
CA ASP A 240 2.61 9.76 18.97
C ASP A 240 1.73 8.56 19.31
N SER A 241 2.22 7.74 20.25
CA SER A 241 1.56 6.51 20.68
C SER A 241 0.18 6.73 21.30
N SER A 242 -0.04 7.91 21.88
CA SER A 242 -1.33 8.28 22.44
C SER A 242 -2.40 8.33 21.35
N ARG A 243 -2.04 8.65 20.10
CA ARG A 243 -3.00 8.80 19.00
C ARG A 243 -3.43 7.49 18.34
N ALA A 244 -2.99 6.32 18.84
CA ALA A 244 -3.50 5.03 18.36
C ALA A 244 -5.04 5.03 18.32
N THR A 245 -5.61 4.66 17.17
CA THR A 245 -7.05 4.74 16.90
C THR A 245 -7.76 3.42 17.17
N CYS A 246 -8.98 3.27 16.63
CA CYS A 246 -9.79 2.06 16.74
C CYS A 246 -10.39 1.79 18.13
N PHE A 247 -10.60 2.79 18.99
CA PHE A 247 -11.23 2.63 20.31
C PHE A 247 -12.70 3.10 20.37
N CYS A 248 -13.40 3.11 19.23
CA CYS A 248 -14.81 3.47 19.15
C CYS A 248 -15.72 2.27 19.49
N ASP A 249 -17.02 2.54 19.71
CA ASP A 249 -18.01 1.50 20.05
C ASP A 249 -18.14 0.40 18.97
N HIS A 250 -17.92 0.74 17.69
CA HIS A 250 -17.92 -0.25 16.62
C HIS A 250 -16.77 -1.26 16.76
N HIS A 251 -15.56 -0.77 17.08
CA HIS A 251 -14.41 -1.64 17.32
C HIS A 251 -14.55 -2.41 18.62
N LYS A 252 -15.12 -1.82 19.68
CA LYS A 252 -15.45 -2.53 20.92
C LYS A 252 -16.36 -3.73 20.65
N LYS A 253 -17.47 -3.53 19.95
CA LYS A 253 -18.40 -4.61 19.57
C LYS A 253 -17.71 -5.67 18.71
N ALA A 254 -16.85 -5.25 17.78
CA ALA A 254 -16.09 -6.18 16.95
C ALA A 254 -15.10 -7.01 17.77
N ALA A 255 -14.40 -6.40 18.74
CA ALA A 255 -13.48 -7.08 19.64
C ALA A 255 -14.20 -8.14 20.48
N GLU A 256 -15.32 -7.77 21.11
CA GLU A 256 -16.16 -8.67 21.89
C GLU A 256 -16.63 -9.88 21.06
N LYS A 257 -17.03 -9.66 19.80
CA LYS A 257 -17.44 -10.73 18.88
C LYS A 257 -16.31 -11.70 18.52
N HIS A 258 -15.05 -11.25 18.55
CA HIS A 258 -13.88 -12.08 18.27
C HIS A 258 -13.19 -12.59 19.54
N GLY A 259 -13.83 -12.46 20.70
CA GLY A 259 -13.27 -12.91 21.98
C GLY A 259 -12.06 -12.11 22.45
N ILE A 260 -11.87 -10.88 21.94
CA ILE A 260 -10.79 -9.98 22.35
C ILE A 260 -11.31 -9.12 23.51
N ASN A 261 -10.59 -9.13 24.64
CA ASN A 261 -10.94 -8.31 25.79
C ASN A 261 -10.60 -6.84 25.50
N PHE A 262 -11.62 -6.04 25.21
CA PHE A 262 -11.46 -4.63 24.85
C PHE A 262 -10.81 -3.79 25.98
N GLU A 263 -11.17 -4.03 27.24
CA GLU A 263 -10.60 -3.26 28.36
C GLU A 263 -9.12 -3.61 28.58
N ARG A 264 -8.73 -4.88 28.43
CA ARG A 264 -7.31 -5.28 28.44
C ARG A 264 -6.56 -4.75 27.23
N ALA A 265 -7.17 -4.69 26.04
CA ALA A 265 -6.55 -4.06 24.88
C ALA A 265 -6.26 -2.57 25.18
N LYS A 266 -7.24 -1.85 25.71
CA LYS A 266 -7.09 -0.44 26.09
C LYS A 266 -6.03 -0.24 27.18
N GLU A 267 -5.96 -1.12 28.17
CA GLU A 267 -4.90 -1.12 29.18
C GLU A 267 -3.52 -1.37 28.55
N GLY A 268 -3.40 -2.41 27.73
CA GLY A 268 -2.16 -2.76 27.03
C GLY A 268 -1.65 -1.62 26.15
N TYR A 269 -2.52 -0.94 25.40
CA TYR A 269 -2.13 0.24 24.61
C TYR A 269 -1.74 1.45 25.45
N LYS A 270 -2.31 1.64 26.65
CA LYS A 270 -1.82 2.66 27.60
C LYS A 270 -0.43 2.32 28.13
N LYS A 271 -0.18 1.04 28.45
CA LYS A 271 1.16 0.58 28.87
C LYS A 271 2.17 0.72 27.74
N LEU A 272 1.77 0.40 26.52
CA LEU A 272 2.58 0.60 25.31
C LEU A 272 2.89 2.08 25.08
N ASP A 273 1.92 2.97 25.26
CA ASP A 273 2.14 4.41 25.20
C ASP A 273 3.18 4.86 26.22
N LEU A 274 3.05 4.46 27.49
CA LEU A 274 4.04 4.78 28.53
C LEU A 274 5.45 4.30 28.15
N PHE A 275 5.57 3.08 27.63
CA PHE A 275 6.85 2.52 27.16
C PHE A 275 7.44 3.34 26.01
N VAL A 276 6.63 3.70 25.00
CA VAL A 276 7.09 4.51 23.86
C VAL A 276 7.52 5.89 24.33
N GLN A 277 6.75 6.56 25.20
CA GLN A 277 7.11 7.87 25.74
C GLN A 277 8.41 7.82 26.56
N ALA A 278 8.61 6.79 27.39
CA ALA A 278 9.86 6.58 28.13
C ALA A 278 11.05 6.34 27.17
N SER A 279 10.84 5.53 26.14
CA SER A 279 11.85 5.26 25.11
C SER A 279 12.27 6.52 24.37
N LEU A 280 11.32 7.39 24.01
CA LEU A 280 11.61 8.67 23.34
C LEU A 280 12.40 9.63 24.24
N LYS A 281 12.28 9.51 25.57
CA LYS A 281 13.04 10.28 26.57
C LYS A 281 14.38 9.66 26.95
N ASP A 282 14.76 8.54 26.34
CA ASP A 282 15.95 7.77 26.69
C ASP A 282 15.94 7.17 28.11
N GLU A 283 14.74 6.92 28.64
CA GLU A 283 14.57 6.27 29.94
C GLU A 283 14.67 4.75 29.76
N ARG A 284 15.90 4.24 29.80
CA ARG A 284 16.20 2.83 29.52
C ARG A 284 15.64 1.88 30.60
N PRO A 285 14.81 0.88 30.25
CA PRO A 285 14.42 -0.19 31.17
C PRO A 285 15.64 -1.01 31.64
N SER A 286 15.57 -1.64 32.82
CA SER A 286 16.70 -2.41 33.38
C SER A 286 17.19 -3.49 32.40
N ASP A 287 16.26 -4.22 31.79
CA ASP A 287 16.55 -5.33 30.87
C ASP A 287 16.69 -4.89 29.40
N GLY A 288 16.58 -3.59 29.11
CA GLY A 288 16.60 -3.03 27.76
C GLY A 288 15.23 -2.89 27.11
N TYR A 289 15.19 -2.10 26.03
CA TYR A 289 13.96 -1.69 25.35
C TYR A 289 13.24 -2.87 24.68
N TYR A 290 13.98 -3.74 23.99
CA TYR A 290 13.38 -4.87 23.29
C TYR A 290 12.77 -5.90 24.25
N VAL A 291 13.42 -6.16 25.40
CA VAL A 291 12.92 -7.10 26.41
C VAL A 291 11.66 -6.56 27.08
N GLU A 292 11.63 -5.26 27.43
CA GLU A 292 10.44 -4.61 27.97
C GLU A 292 9.26 -4.67 26.98
N PHE A 293 9.51 -4.39 25.71
CA PHE A 293 8.51 -4.51 24.66
C PHE A 293 7.95 -5.93 24.55
N GLN A 294 8.80 -6.97 24.55
CA GLN A 294 8.36 -8.37 24.53
C GLN A 294 7.54 -8.72 25.78
N ARG A 295 7.93 -8.22 26.96
CA ARG A 295 7.18 -8.41 28.20
C ARG A 295 5.77 -7.84 28.09
N LEU A 296 5.62 -6.63 27.54
CA LEU A 296 4.33 -6.00 27.30
C LEU A 296 3.44 -6.85 26.37
N LEU A 297 3.98 -7.41 25.30
CA LEU A 297 3.21 -8.26 24.39
C LEU A 297 2.78 -9.58 25.03
N LEU A 298 3.61 -10.15 25.91
CA LEU A 298 3.28 -11.38 26.64
C LEU A 298 2.27 -11.13 27.76
N GLU A 299 2.33 -9.97 28.42
CA GLU A 299 1.36 -9.57 29.45
C GLU A 299 0.03 -9.15 28.84
N TYR A 300 0.05 -8.43 27.71
CA TYR A 300 -1.13 -7.95 26.99
C TYR A 300 -1.12 -8.46 25.54
N PRO A 301 -1.37 -9.76 25.32
CA PRO A 301 -1.49 -10.31 23.96
C PRO A 301 -2.60 -9.61 23.15
N GLU A 302 -3.56 -8.99 23.84
CA GLU A 302 -4.59 -8.15 23.24
C GLU A 302 -4.03 -7.03 22.37
N ILE A 303 -2.82 -6.50 22.62
CA ILE A 303 -2.19 -5.50 21.74
C ILE A 303 -2.11 -6.03 20.30
N THR A 304 -1.57 -7.22 20.12
CA THR A 304 -1.41 -7.82 18.78
C THR A 304 -2.73 -8.32 18.21
N ALA A 305 -3.61 -8.90 19.04
CA ALA A 305 -4.93 -9.35 18.60
C ALA A 305 -5.80 -8.18 18.12
N TYR A 306 -5.68 -7.02 18.75
CA TYR A 306 -6.43 -5.82 18.38
C TYR A 306 -5.92 -5.19 17.08
N ASP A 307 -4.61 -5.24 16.81
CA ASP A 307 -4.05 -4.84 15.51
C ASP A 307 -4.52 -5.77 14.38
N GLN A 308 -4.57 -7.08 14.64
CA GLN A 308 -5.14 -8.05 13.70
C GLN A 308 -6.63 -7.79 13.43
N LEU A 309 -7.40 -7.35 14.45
CA LEU A 309 -8.79 -6.97 14.28
C LEU A 309 -8.96 -5.76 13.35
N PHE A 310 -8.04 -4.79 13.41
CA PHE A 310 -8.00 -3.69 12.45
C PHE A 310 -7.76 -4.19 11.02
N ASP A 311 -6.77 -5.07 10.82
CA ASP A 311 -6.48 -5.64 9.50
C ASP A 311 -7.63 -6.47 8.96
N PHE A 312 -8.34 -7.18 9.84
CA PHE A 312 -9.59 -7.85 9.47
C PHE A 312 -10.66 -6.87 8.98
N ALA A 313 -10.83 -5.72 9.63
CA ALA A 313 -11.74 -4.67 9.17
C ALA A 313 -11.33 -4.12 7.79
N LYS A 314 -10.04 -3.88 7.59
CA LYS A 314 -9.45 -3.47 6.32
C LYS A 314 -9.76 -4.48 5.21
N HIS A 315 -9.49 -5.77 5.44
CA HIS A 315 -9.77 -6.82 4.48
C HIS A 315 -11.27 -6.98 4.18
N GLN A 316 -12.17 -6.66 5.12
CA GLN A 316 -13.60 -6.62 4.81
C GLN A 316 -13.96 -5.53 3.80
N VAL A 317 -13.39 -4.34 3.93
CA VAL A 317 -13.63 -3.26 2.94
C VAL A 317 -13.08 -3.66 1.57
N LEU A 318 -11.89 -4.29 1.51
CA LEU A 318 -11.34 -4.80 0.26
C LEU A 318 -12.28 -5.86 -0.38
N LYS A 319 -12.81 -6.79 0.41
CA LYS A 319 -13.79 -7.79 -0.05
C LYS A 319 -15.09 -7.16 -0.52
N ASP A 320 -15.58 -6.12 0.16
CA ASP A 320 -16.78 -5.39 -0.24
C ASP A 320 -16.57 -4.75 -1.62
N VAL A 321 -15.47 -4.02 -1.81
CA VAL A 321 -15.10 -3.38 -3.09
C VAL A 321 -15.02 -4.44 -4.20
N TYR A 322 -14.28 -5.53 -3.98
CA TYR A 322 -14.15 -6.62 -4.94
C TYR A 322 -15.50 -7.25 -5.29
N SER A 323 -16.28 -7.62 -4.28
CA SER A 323 -17.53 -8.35 -4.47
C SER A 323 -18.58 -7.50 -5.19
N VAL A 324 -18.66 -6.20 -4.89
CA VAL A 324 -19.58 -5.27 -5.57
C VAL A 324 -19.20 -5.11 -7.04
N ALA A 325 -17.94 -4.83 -7.35
CA ALA A 325 -17.51 -4.70 -8.75
C ALA A 325 -17.77 -5.99 -9.55
N LYS A 326 -17.44 -7.15 -8.98
CA LYS A 326 -17.65 -8.46 -9.62
C LYS A 326 -19.12 -8.85 -9.77
N SER A 327 -20.01 -8.40 -8.87
CA SER A 327 -21.44 -8.68 -8.98
C SER A 327 -22.10 -7.90 -10.12
N ILE A 328 -21.61 -6.68 -10.39
CA ILE A 328 -22.06 -5.84 -11.50
C ILE A 328 -21.49 -6.35 -12.82
N ASN A 329 -20.18 -6.55 -12.89
CA ASN A 329 -19.53 -7.04 -14.09
C ASN A 329 -18.27 -7.83 -13.76
N LYS A 330 -18.35 -9.16 -13.95
CA LYS A 330 -17.25 -10.10 -13.67
C LYS A 330 -15.97 -9.83 -14.47
N ARG A 331 -16.04 -9.08 -15.58
CA ARG A 331 -14.87 -8.71 -16.40
C ARG A 331 -14.07 -7.54 -15.82
N LEU A 332 -14.65 -6.74 -14.93
CA LEU A 332 -13.94 -5.64 -14.29
C LEU A 332 -12.76 -6.17 -13.48
N GLN A 333 -11.59 -5.57 -13.66
CA GLN A 333 -10.41 -5.90 -12.87
C GLN A 333 -10.38 -5.02 -11.62
N VAL A 334 -10.24 -5.63 -10.44
CA VAL A 334 -10.17 -4.93 -9.16
C VAL A 334 -8.80 -5.15 -8.57
N GLY A 335 -8.14 -4.08 -8.17
CA GLY A 335 -6.85 -4.17 -7.51
C GLY A 335 -6.68 -3.21 -6.37
N PHE A 336 -5.68 -3.51 -5.55
CA PHE A 336 -5.40 -2.78 -4.32
C PHE A 336 -4.00 -2.21 -4.31
N HIS A 337 -3.91 -0.98 -3.82
CA HIS A 337 -2.65 -0.35 -3.51
C HIS A 337 -2.04 -0.96 -2.24
N ILE A 338 -0.79 -1.41 -2.34
CA ILE A 338 0.02 -1.86 -1.20
C ILE A 338 1.06 -0.80 -0.90
N GLU A 339 0.88 -0.13 0.24
CA GLU A 339 1.62 1.06 0.65
C GLU A 339 3.11 0.81 0.87
N HIS A 340 3.94 1.85 0.77
CA HIS A 340 5.39 1.70 0.78
C HIS A 340 5.95 1.12 2.09
N VAL A 341 5.24 1.28 3.22
CA VAL A 341 5.70 0.74 4.52
C VAL A 341 5.83 -0.79 4.49
N ASN A 342 5.10 -1.47 3.61
CA ASN A 342 5.25 -2.90 3.32
C ASN A 342 6.69 -3.29 2.98
N SER A 343 7.42 -2.41 2.29
CA SER A 343 8.80 -2.69 1.91
C SER A 343 9.73 -2.65 3.12
N PHE A 344 9.49 -1.78 4.10
CA PHE A 344 10.46 -1.54 5.18
C PHE A 344 10.18 -2.31 6.46
N ASN A 345 8.93 -2.70 6.69
CA ASN A 345 8.44 -3.05 8.01
C ASN A 345 8.12 -4.55 8.14
N PRO A 346 8.91 -5.33 8.89
CA PRO A 346 8.62 -6.73 9.19
C PRO A 346 7.26 -6.95 9.88
N PHE A 347 6.86 -6.06 10.79
CA PHE A 347 5.55 -6.16 11.47
C PHE A 347 4.41 -6.03 10.48
N TYR A 348 4.51 -5.10 9.51
CA TYR A 348 3.53 -4.95 8.44
C TYR A 348 3.43 -6.22 7.59
N ARG A 349 4.58 -6.77 7.18
CA ARG A 349 4.65 -7.99 6.35
C ARG A 349 4.06 -9.20 7.06
N ALA A 350 4.17 -9.26 8.39
CA ALA A 350 3.65 -10.35 9.21
C ALA A 350 2.12 -10.38 9.28
N THR A 351 1.45 -9.22 9.25
CA THR A 351 -0.02 -9.15 9.37
C THR A 351 -0.74 -9.14 8.02
N ARG A 352 -0.06 -8.73 6.94
CA ARG A 352 -0.68 -8.54 5.60
C ARG A 352 0.04 -9.36 4.55
N SER A 353 -0.31 -10.65 4.45
CA SER A 353 0.29 -11.54 3.46
C SER A 353 -0.23 -11.25 2.05
N TYR A 354 0.65 -11.31 1.05
CA TYR A 354 0.25 -11.21 -0.36
C TYR A 354 -0.71 -12.32 -0.77
N GLU A 355 -0.57 -13.51 -0.20
CA GLU A 355 -1.42 -14.65 -0.52
C GLU A 355 -2.88 -14.41 -0.15
N GLU A 356 -3.13 -13.83 1.03
CA GLU A 356 -4.47 -13.49 1.48
C GLU A 356 -5.06 -12.37 0.62
N LEU A 357 -4.31 -11.30 0.38
CA LEU A 357 -4.75 -10.17 -0.44
C LEU A 357 -5.08 -10.60 -1.88
N ALA A 358 -4.28 -11.50 -2.45
CA ALA A 358 -4.53 -12.03 -3.79
C ALA A 358 -5.79 -12.90 -3.89
N SER A 359 -6.35 -13.38 -2.77
CA SER A 359 -7.64 -14.09 -2.78
C SER A 359 -8.86 -13.18 -3.01
N MET A 360 -8.65 -11.86 -2.94
CA MET A 360 -9.70 -10.85 -3.06
C MET A 360 -9.33 -9.73 -4.05
N ALA A 361 -8.36 -9.97 -4.93
CA ALA A 361 -7.89 -9.00 -5.93
C ALA A 361 -7.58 -9.69 -7.26
N ASP A 362 -7.77 -8.99 -8.38
CA ASP A 362 -7.25 -9.40 -9.70
C ASP A 362 -5.82 -8.90 -9.93
N PHE A 363 -5.41 -7.82 -9.25
CA PHE A 363 -4.04 -7.33 -9.26
C PHE A 363 -3.67 -6.58 -7.97
N LEU A 364 -2.38 -6.51 -7.65
CA LEU A 364 -1.86 -5.67 -6.58
C LEU A 364 -0.90 -4.62 -7.15
N LYS A 365 -1.12 -3.35 -6.78
CA LYS A 365 -0.16 -2.26 -7.01
C LYS A 365 0.81 -2.21 -5.84
N VAL A 366 1.99 -2.81 -5.99
CA VAL A 366 3.00 -2.85 -4.92
C VAL A 366 3.92 -1.65 -5.04
N VAL A 367 3.94 -0.78 -4.03
CA VAL A 367 4.83 0.38 -4.06
C VAL A 367 6.29 -0.04 -3.92
N VAL A 368 7.10 0.32 -4.92
CA VAL A 368 8.54 0.07 -4.97
C VAL A 368 9.29 1.35 -5.34
N TYR A 369 8.89 2.47 -4.72
CA TYR A 369 9.44 3.78 -5.06
C TYR A 369 10.91 3.87 -4.61
N ASN A 370 11.83 3.90 -5.55
CA ASN A 370 13.25 3.81 -5.21
C ASN A 370 13.82 5.18 -4.77
N ASN A 371 13.44 6.28 -5.44
CA ASN A 371 14.00 7.61 -5.13
C ASN A 371 13.53 8.11 -3.75
N CYS A 372 12.22 8.32 -3.57
CA CYS A 372 11.69 8.70 -2.26
C CYS A 372 11.81 7.59 -1.21
N GLY A 373 12.05 6.34 -1.63
CA GLY A 373 12.24 5.21 -0.74
C GLY A 373 13.45 5.36 0.17
N GLY A 374 14.54 6.01 -0.28
CA GLY A 374 15.74 6.20 0.53
C GLY A 374 15.47 6.99 1.81
N GLU A 375 14.90 8.19 1.69
CA GLU A 375 14.56 9.03 2.85
C GLU A 375 13.50 8.39 3.75
N ARG A 376 12.52 7.70 3.15
CA ARG A 376 11.44 7.03 3.88
C ARG A 376 11.98 5.85 4.66
N TYR A 377 12.87 5.07 4.07
CA TYR A 377 13.48 3.92 4.73
C TYR A 377 14.39 4.36 5.86
N ALA A 378 15.22 5.39 5.64
CA ALA A 378 16.04 5.98 6.70
C ALA A 378 15.21 6.49 7.87
N ARG A 379 14.08 7.16 7.59
CA ARG A 379 13.13 7.60 8.64
C ARG A 379 12.49 6.42 9.37
N PHE A 380 12.09 5.37 8.67
CA PHE A 380 11.57 4.16 9.31
C PHE A 380 12.57 3.57 10.31
N ILE A 381 13.83 3.37 9.90
CA ILE A 381 14.88 2.81 10.78
C ILE A 381 15.10 3.70 12.01
N ARG A 382 15.18 5.02 11.83
CA ARG A 382 15.32 5.96 12.95
C ARG A 382 14.12 5.93 13.90
N ASN A 383 12.91 5.75 13.38
CA ASN A 383 11.72 5.66 14.22
C ASN A 383 11.69 4.38 15.05
N VAL A 384 11.89 3.21 14.45
CA VAL A 384 11.89 1.95 15.23
C VAL A 384 13.12 1.82 16.13
N GLY A 385 14.22 2.47 15.76
CA GLY A 385 15.43 2.62 16.57
C GLY A 385 15.33 3.69 17.66
N SER A 386 14.27 4.50 17.73
CA SER A 386 14.03 5.41 18.85
C SER A 386 13.04 4.85 19.88
N THR A 387 12.42 3.71 19.57
CA THR A 387 11.45 3.00 20.41
C THR A 387 11.93 1.58 20.73
N VAL A 388 11.45 0.57 20.00
CA VAL A 388 11.62 -0.86 20.29
C VAL A 388 13.07 -1.32 20.21
N PHE A 389 13.83 -0.78 19.26
CA PHE A 389 15.21 -1.18 18.97
C PHE A 389 16.25 -0.15 19.43
N ARG A 390 15.92 0.65 20.44
CA ARG A 390 16.77 1.77 20.87
C ARG A 390 18.13 1.38 21.46
N ASP A 391 18.28 0.13 21.92
CA ASP A 391 19.59 -0.40 22.32
C ASP A 391 20.53 -0.71 21.13
N VAL A 392 20.01 -0.73 19.89
CA VAL A 392 20.76 -1.14 18.69
C VAL A 392 21.31 0.08 17.96
N PRO A 393 22.62 0.14 17.64
CA PRO A 393 23.18 1.21 16.82
C PRO A 393 22.43 1.37 15.48
N PRO A 394 22.08 2.59 15.03
CA PRO A 394 21.18 2.78 13.89
C PRO A 394 21.62 2.11 12.57
N GLU A 395 22.92 2.15 12.24
CA GLU A 395 23.44 1.47 11.03
C GLU A 395 23.42 -0.05 11.18
N GLU A 396 23.64 -0.58 12.39
CA GLU A 396 23.49 -2.00 12.66
C GLU A 396 22.04 -2.45 12.51
N LEU A 397 21.09 -1.66 13.04
CA LEU A 397 19.67 -1.90 12.88
C LEU A 397 19.23 -1.89 11.41
N ARG A 398 19.74 -0.94 10.61
CA ARG A 398 19.51 -0.92 9.15
C ARG A 398 20.01 -2.19 8.48
N ARG A 399 21.27 -2.60 8.75
CA ARG A 399 21.85 -3.83 8.17
C ARG A 399 21.06 -5.07 8.58
N PHE A 400 20.68 -5.17 9.84
CA PHE A 400 19.84 -6.26 10.34
C PHE A 400 18.49 -6.29 9.62
N ASN A 401 17.83 -5.14 9.47
CA ASN A 401 16.56 -5.04 8.77
C ASN A 401 16.70 -5.38 7.27
N ASN A 402 17.79 -4.98 6.60
CA ASN A 402 18.08 -5.42 5.23
C ASN A 402 18.18 -6.94 5.14
N HIS A 403 18.86 -7.58 6.09
CA HIS A 403 18.99 -9.03 6.15
C HIS A 403 17.61 -9.71 6.30
N LEU A 404 16.77 -9.22 7.22
CA LEU A 404 15.41 -9.74 7.43
C LEU A 404 14.54 -9.64 6.16
N LEU A 405 14.73 -8.59 5.36
CA LEU A 405 13.90 -8.28 4.20
C LEU A 405 14.50 -8.77 2.88
N ASN A 406 15.68 -9.40 2.93
CA ASN A 406 16.46 -9.85 1.78
C ASN A 406 16.86 -8.71 0.83
N TYR A 407 17.35 -7.60 1.39
CA TYR A 407 17.93 -6.48 0.63
C TYR A 407 19.45 -6.56 0.55
N SER A 408 19.98 -5.97 -0.52
CA SER A 408 21.42 -5.94 -0.78
C SER A 408 22.18 -5.29 0.36
N GLU A 409 23.35 -5.86 0.70
CA GLU A 409 24.31 -5.25 1.61
C GLU A 409 24.91 -3.96 1.00
N ASN A 410 24.82 -3.81 -0.33
CA ASN A 410 25.31 -2.65 -1.06
C ASN A 410 24.34 -1.46 -1.08
N GLU A 411 23.15 -1.57 -0.48
CA GLU A 411 22.31 -0.38 -0.25
C GLU A 411 23.07 0.64 0.60
N ALA A 412 22.84 1.93 0.34
CA ALA A 412 23.56 3.01 1.00
C ALA A 412 23.43 2.94 2.54
N THR A 413 24.43 3.49 3.24
CA THR A 413 24.39 3.63 4.69
C THR A 413 23.22 4.52 5.13
N LEU A 414 22.79 4.39 6.38
CA LEU A 414 21.60 5.07 6.89
C LEU A 414 21.59 6.58 6.63
N ASP A 415 22.74 7.24 6.78
CA ASP A 415 22.86 8.68 6.58
C ASP A 415 22.96 9.09 5.11
N LYS A 416 23.33 8.16 4.23
CA LYS A 416 23.43 8.37 2.78
C LYS A 416 22.21 7.89 2.00
N LEU A 417 21.35 7.08 2.61
CA LEU A 417 20.08 6.63 2.02
C LEU A 417 19.21 7.76 1.48
N PRO A 418 19.00 8.90 2.18
CA PRO A 418 18.18 9.99 1.66
C PRO A 418 18.72 10.55 0.33
N GLU A 419 20.03 10.79 0.25
CA GLU A 419 20.71 11.34 -0.93
C GLU A 419 20.78 10.31 -2.09
N ALA A 420 21.02 9.05 -1.76
CA ALA A 420 21.22 7.98 -2.75
C ALA A 420 19.90 7.46 -3.34
N GLY A 421 18.83 7.43 -2.53
CA GLY A 421 17.66 6.60 -2.82
C GLY A 421 17.94 5.11 -2.56
N LEU A 422 16.93 4.28 -2.80
CA LEU A 422 17.10 2.82 -2.91
C LEU A 422 17.50 2.45 -4.33
N SER A 423 18.20 1.32 -4.47
CA SER A 423 18.69 0.86 -5.76
C SER A 423 17.58 0.27 -6.68
N ALA A 424 17.92 0.04 -7.95
CA ALA A 424 17.06 -0.74 -8.84
C ALA A 424 17.01 -2.24 -8.44
N ASP A 425 18.01 -2.75 -7.73
CA ASP A 425 18.00 -4.13 -7.19
C ASP A 425 16.93 -4.27 -6.09
N TYR A 426 16.71 -3.25 -5.27
CA TYR A 426 15.57 -3.19 -4.35
C TYR A 426 14.23 -3.34 -5.10
N VAL A 427 14.05 -2.63 -6.22
CA VAL A 427 12.82 -2.72 -7.04
C VAL A 427 12.62 -4.13 -7.58
N PHE A 428 13.70 -4.73 -8.10
CA PHE A 428 13.69 -6.11 -8.60
C PHE A 428 13.29 -7.10 -7.49
N ARG A 429 13.92 -7.02 -6.32
CA ARG A 429 13.67 -7.93 -5.19
C ARG A 429 12.26 -7.80 -4.64
N GLU A 430 11.75 -6.58 -4.51
CA GLU A 430 10.38 -6.36 -4.04
C GLU A 430 9.34 -6.88 -5.04
N ALA A 431 9.56 -6.66 -6.34
CA ALA A 431 8.71 -7.22 -7.38
C ALA A 431 8.73 -8.76 -7.34
N GLN A 432 9.90 -9.38 -7.24
CA GLN A 432 10.01 -10.85 -7.11
C GLN A 432 9.32 -11.38 -5.84
N ARG A 433 9.49 -10.70 -4.71
CA ARG A 433 8.83 -11.05 -3.44
C ARG A 433 7.31 -11.04 -3.59
N ALA A 434 6.76 -10.00 -4.22
CA ALA A 434 5.34 -9.89 -4.47
C ALA A 434 4.83 -11.00 -5.41
N ILE A 435 5.53 -11.23 -6.53
CA ILE A 435 5.17 -12.28 -7.50
C ILE A 435 5.15 -13.67 -6.84
N ALA A 436 6.18 -14.00 -6.05
CA ALA A 436 6.22 -15.25 -5.30
C ALA A 436 5.10 -15.31 -4.26
N GLY A 437 4.85 -14.21 -3.55
CA GLY A 437 3.87 -14.13 -2.47
C GLY A 437 2.41 -14.32 -2.92
N VAL A 438 2.05 -13.85 -4.12
CA VAL A 438 0.68 -14.01 -4.65
C VAL A 438 0.41 -15.41 -5.21
N LYS A 439 1.44 -16.24 -5.39
CA LYS A 439 1.31 -17.64 -5.86
C LYS A 439 0.48 -17.75 -7.15
N GLY A 440 0.63 -16.77 -8.05
CA GLY A 440 -0.10 -16.71 -9.33
C GLY A 440 -1.60 -16.45 -9.22
N LYS A 441 -2.14 -16.08 -8.04
CA LYS A 441 -3.57 -15.82 -7.83
C LYS A 441 -4.05 -14.49 -8.41
N CYS A 442 -3.16 -13.49 -8.48
CA CYS A 442 -3.43 -12.18 -9.06
C CYS A 442 -2.19 -11.62 -9.77
N LEU A 443 -2.36 -10.56 -10.55
CA LEU A 443 -1.27 -9.87 -11.24
C LEU A 443 -0.47 -8.99 -10.26
N ILE A 444 0.83 -8.81 -10.53
CA ILE A 444 1.67 -7.85 -9.80
C ILE A 444 2.07 -6.70 -10.70
N LEU A 445 1.71 -5.48 -10.29
CA LEU A 445 2.01 -4.24 -10.98
C LEU A 445 2.82 -3.32 -10.05
N PRO A 446 4.16 -3.34 -10.10
CA PRO A 446 4.96 -2.49 -9.23
C PRO A 446 4.71 -1.00 -9.54
N GLY A 447 4.48 -0.22 -8.49
CA GLY A 447 4.35 1.22 -8.55
C GLY A 447 5.74 1.86 -8.66
N ILE A 448 6.03 2.53 -9.77
CA ILE A 448 7.32 3.14 -10.05
C ILE A 448 7.30 4.62 -9.69
N ASP A 449 8.34 5.07 -9.01
CA ASP A 449 8.57 6.49 -8.68
C ASP A 449 8.96 7.27 -9.94
N VAL A 450 8.10 8.18 -10.37
CA VAL A 450 8.40 9.15 -11.42
C VAL A 450 8.17 10.54 -10.83
N ASN A 451 9.27 11.15 -10.38
CA ASN A 451 9.27 12.49 -9.76
C ASN A 451 8.39 12.62 -8.51
N ILE A 452 8.28 11.56 -7.71
CA ILE A 452 7.60 11.70 -6.41
C ILE A 452 8.38 12.73 -5.58
N PRO A 453 7.70 13.75 -5.01
CA PRO A 453 8.33 14.74 -4.16
C PRO A 453 9.12 14.12 -3.00
N THR A 454 10.27 14.72 -2.73
CA THR A 454 11.22 14.33 -1.66
C THR A 454 11.75 15.57 -0.95
N GLY A 455 12.42 15.42 0.19
CA GLY A 455 13.12 16.52 0.85
C GLY A 455 14.15 17.23 -0.05
N GLU A 456 14.54 18.44 0.32
CA GLU A 456 15.48 19.28 -0.44
C GLU A 456 16.80 18.56 -0.73
N ASN A 457 17.36 17.91 0.28
CA ASN A 457 18.64 17.17 0.20
C ASN A 457 18.47 15.67 -0.14
N SER A 458 17.25 15.25 -0.49
CA SER A 458 16.96 13.87 -0.82
C SER A 458 17.02 13.65 -2.33
N LYS A 459 17.23 12.40 -2.74
CA LYS A 459 17.27 11.95 -4.12
C LYS A 459 16.06 12.50 -4.91
N LYS A 460 16.34 13.17 -6.02
CA LYS A 460 15.34 13.54 -7.04
C LYS A 460 15.40 12.52 -8.16
N ALA A 461 14.24 12.18 -8.72
CA ALA A 461 14.16 11.24 -9.84
C ALA A 461 14.86 11.80 -11.08
N SER A 462 15.80 11.03 -11.64
CA SER A 462 16.39 11.29 -12.96
C SER A 462 15.84 10.34 -14.03
N PRO A 463 16.09 10.61 -15.32
CA PRO A 463 15.73 9.70 -16.40
C PRO A 463 16.38 8.32 -16.22
N GLU A 464 17.64 8.29 -15.78
CA GLU A 464 18.42 7.07 -15.57
C GLU A 464 17.84 6.24 -14.43
N ASP A 465 17.52 6.87 -13.28
CA ASP A 465 16.91 6.18 -12.14
C ASP A 465 15.54 5.59 -12.54
N THR A 466 14.73 6.38 -13.23
CA THR A 466 13.38 5.99 -13.66
C THR A 466 13.41 4.82 -14.64
N TYR A 467 14.32 4.88 -15.62
CA TYR A 467 14.53 3.78 -16.57
C TYR A 467 15.00 2.51 -15.85
N ALA A 468 15.99 2.62 -14.96
CA ALA A 468 16.56 1.47 -14.24
C ALA A 468 15.53 0.79 -13.34
N ALA A 469 14.77 1.57 -12.56
CA ALA A 469 13.70 1.05 -11.70
C ALA A 469 12.60 0.36 -12.52
N THR A 470 12.15 1.00 -13.60
CA THR A 470 11.12 0.42 -14.48
C THR A 470 11.60 -0.89 -15.09
N LEU A 471 12.81 -0.93 -15.65
CA LEU A 471 13.36 -2.13 -16.28
C LEU A 471 13.60 -3.25 -15.25
N ALA A 472 14.01 -2.91 -14.02
CA ALA A 472 14.15 -3.87 -12.93
C ALA A 472 12.83 -4.57 -12.59
N ALA A 473 11.70 -3.85 -12.58
CA ALA A 473 10.39 -4.45 -12.38
C ALA A 473 10.02 -5.46 -13.49
N TYR A 474 10.35 -5.17 -14.75
CA TYR A 474 10.16 -6.12 -15.86
C TYR A 474 11.07 -7.34 -15.74
N LYS A 475 12.36 -7.13 -15.46
CA LYS A 475 13.32 -8.22 -15.24
C LYS A 475 12.91 -9.16 -14.11
N ALA A 476 12.19 -8.65 -13.11
CA ALA A 476 11.63 -9.46 -12.03
C ALA A 476 10.46 -10.37 -12.47
N GLY A 477 9.90 -10.16 -13.67
CA GLY A 477 8.80 -10.95 -14.22
C GLY A 477 7.40 -10.36 -14.02
N SER A 478 7.32 -9.08 -13.61
CA SER A 478 6.06 -8.37 -13.32
C SER A 478 5.08 -8.39 -14.49
N ASP A 479 3.78 -8.28 -14.20
CA ASP A 479 2.71 -8.32 -15.20
C ASP A 479 2.46 -6.96 -15.89
N GLY A 480 3.30 -5.99 -15.56
CA GLY A 480 3.23 -4.60 -16.00
C GLY A 480 3.80 -3.70 -14.91
N VAL A 481 3.55 -2.39 -15.01
CA VAL A 481 3.97 -1.38 -14.03
C VAL A 481 2.91 -0.29 -13.91
N ILE A 482 2.92 0.47 -12.81
CA ILE A 482 2.11 1.69 -12.69
C ILE A 482 3.03 2.87 -12.36
N LEU A 483 3.18 3.80 -13.30
CA LEU A 483 3.92 5.05 -13.09
C LEU A 483 3.17 5.91 -12.07
N SER A 484 3.87 6.28 -11.01
CA SER A 484 3.34 6.88 -9.79
C SER A 484 4.09 8.19 -9.46
N ARG A 485 3.48 9.14 -8.74
CA ARG A 485 2.13 9.06 -8.15
C ARG A 485 1.04 9.68 -9.00
N LYS A 486 1.34 10.71 -9.80
CA LYS A 486 0.41 11.35 -10.72
C LYS A 486 1.17 12.07 -11.84
N TYR A 487 0.59 12.10 -13.03
CA TYR A 487 1.16 12.76 -14.20
C TYR A 487 1.54 14.24 -13.96
N SER A 488 0.78 14.97 -13.14
CA SER A 488 1.07 16.38 -12.81
C SER A 488 2.33 16.61 -11.94
N GLU A 489 3.05 15.56 -11.56
CA GLU A 489 4.38 15.63 -10.92
C GLU A 489 5.52 15.25 -11.87
N MET A 490 5.22 14.57 -12.98
CA MET A 490 6.22 13.87 -13.79
C MET A 490 6.90 14.81 -14.79
N PHE A 491 8.22 14.86 -14.81
CA PHE A 491 8.92 15.52 -15.92
C PHE A 491 8.84 14.63 -17.16
N LEU A 492 8.62 15.22 -18.34
CA LEU A 492 8.47 14.47 -19.60
C LEU A 492 9.72 13.65 -19.93
N SER A 493 10.91 14.12 -19.54
CA SER A 493 12.17 13.37 -19.68
C SER A 493 12.16 12.04 -18.90
N ASN A 494 11.64 12.05 -17.67
CA ASN A 494 11.52 10.86 -16.82
C ASN A 494 10.40 9.94 -17.32
N LEU A 495 9.26 10.50 -17.74
CA LEU A 495 8.18 9.73 -18.36
C LEU A 495 8.65 9.01 -19.64
N LYS A 496 9.42 9.70 -20.49
CA LYS A 496 10.01 9.13 -21.70
C LYS A 496 10.99 8.01 -21.34
N ALA A 497 11.79 8.17 -20.29
CA ALA A 497 12.73 7.16 -19.83
C ALA A 497 12.01 5.89 -19.33
N ALA A 498 10.93 6.04 -18.55
CA ALA A 498 10.04 4.94 -18.19
C ALA A 498 9.47 4.24 -19.44
N GLY A 499 8.97 5.00 -20.42
CA GLY A 499 8.44 4.43 -21.65
C GLY A 499 9.47 3.70 -22.50
N ARG A 500 10.75 4.12 -22.49
CA ARG A 500 11.83 3.33 -23.10
C ARG A 500 12.01 1.99 -22.39
N ALA A 501 12.06 1.99 -21.06
CA ALA A 501 12.20 0.76 -20.27
C ALA A 501 11.02 -0.20 -20.48
N VAL A 502 9.79 0.33 -20.57
CA VAL A 502 8.59 -0.46 -20.91
C VAL A 502 8.73 -1.12 -22.27
N ARG A 503 9.07 -0.36 -23.32
CA ARG A 503 9.29 -0.90 -24.67
C ARG A 503 10.41 -1.92 -24.76
N GLU A 504 11.37 -1.88 -23.85
CA GLU A 504 12.45 -2.87 -23.76
C GLU A 504 12.00 -4.12 -23.00
N GLY A 505 11.37 -3.94 -21.83
CA GLY A 505 10.90 -5.02 -20.97
C GLY A 505 9.71 -5.82 -21.52
N THR A 506 9.04 -5.35 -22.57
CA THR A 506 7.95 -6.09 -23.25
C THR A 506 8.38 -6.83 -24.51
N LYS A 507 9.65 -6.78 -24.92
CA LYS A 507 10.16 -7.42 -26.16
C LYS A 507 10.47 -8.93 -26.03
N GLU A 508 10.06 -9.58 -24.96
CA GLU A 508 10.31 -11.03 -24.72
C GLU A 508 9.27 -11.94 -25.37
#